data_AF-A0A950D8C2-F1
#
_entry.id   AF-A0A950D8C2-F1
#
_cell.length_a   1.000
_cell.length_b   1.000
_cell.length_c   1.000
_cell.angle_alpha   90.00
_cell.angle_beta   90.00
_cell.angle_gamma   90.00
#
_symmetry.space_group_name_H-M   'P 1'
#
loop_
_entity.id
_entity.type
_entity.pdbx_description
1 polymer ?
#
loop_
_entity_poly.entity_id
_entity_poly.type
_entity_poly.pdbx_seq_one_letter_code
_entity_poly.pdbx_strand_id
1 'polypeptide(L)'
;MTVSFTGGLIVGNPWLPNYLVDRMNGRSREVATVKVKPPPQPSTAVEYLNLMNYDEKTLTPAERSVAAILNDAVAHLDIRKPPFQVFSESVLPKIETVQPGEDLTKIRAAVQQCQDVADSAVRYYQDLSAQLTTKLTGAGVPPSTAQETAQTFAQWAQEAGKVPWPKEVNKACASITTLLDVLSENSSQWTRQSDGRLLFTSQQLLDQYNAATTDLNAAIKAINGG
;
A
#
# COMPACT_ATOMS: atom_id res chain seq x y z
N MET A 1 15.71 -0.74 -25.18
CA MET A 1 16.48 -0.22 -24.02
C MET A 1 16.55 -1.37 -23.02
N THR A 2 17.73 -1.92 -22.82
CA THR A 2 17.94 -3.13 -22.00
C THR A 2 18.08 -2.73 -20.53
N VAL A 3 17.27 -3.30 -19.65
CA VAL A 3 17.43 -3.11 -18.19
C VAL A 3 18.07 -4.37 -17.63
N SER A 4 19.36 -4.27 -17.31
CA SER A 4 20.10 -5.26 -16.53
C SER A 4 19.86 -5.02 -15.04
N PHE A 5 19.47 -6.07 -14.32
CA PHE A 5 19.43 -6.06 -12.86
C PHE A 5 20.83 -6.36 -12.33
N THR A 6 21.50 -5.36 -11.77
CA THR A 6 22.78 -5.51 -11.10
C THR A 6 22.69 -4.87 -9.73
N GLY A 7 22.84 -5.69 -8.68
CA GLY A 7 23.23 -5.25 -7.35
C GLY A 7 22.13 -4.61 -6.50
N GLY A 8 21.72 -5.32 -5.45
CA GLY A 8 20.85 -4.79 -4.41
C GLY A 8 21.39 -3.48 -3.82
N LEU A 9 20.63 -2.42 -4.02
CA LEU A 9 20.79 -1.15 -3.33
C LEU A 9 19.45 -0.89 -2.64
N ILE A 10 19.35 -1.37 -1.40
CA ILE A 10 18.27 -0.93 -0.51
C ILE A 10 18.57 0.54 -0.25
N VAL A 11 17.85 1.43 -0.92
CA VAL A 11 17.84 2.86 -0.61
C VAL A 11 17.41 2.96 0.85
N GLY A 12 18.35 3.32 1.73
CA GLY A 12 18.09 3.47 3.16
C GLY A 12 16.92 4.42 3.36
N ASN A 13 15.86 3.94 4.02
CA ASN A 13 14.75 4.79 4.39
C ASN A 13 15.28 5.78 5.44
N PRO A 14 15.30 7.11 5.18
CA PRO A 14 15.83 8.10 6.12
C PRO A 14 15.02 8.20 7.42
N TRP A 15 13.86 7.53 7.49
CA TRP A 15 13.00 7.44 8.66
C TRP A 15 13.18 6.14 9.46
N LEU A 16 14.01 5.21 8.99
CA LEU A 16 14.44 4.05 9.78
C LEU A 16 15.74 4.40 10.50
N PRO A 17 15.81 4.31 11.84
CA PRO A 17 17.09 4.30 12.54
C PRO A 17 17.99 3.22 11.95
N ASN A 18 19.26 3.55 11.72
CA ASN A 18 20.24 2.65 11.11
C ASN A 18 20.29 1.26 11.78
N TYR A 19 19.99 1.17 13.09
CA TYR A 19 20.02 -0.10 13.79
C TYR A 19 18.84 -1.04 13.44
N LEU A 20 17.67 -0.53 13.05
CA LEU A 20 16.56 -1.38 12.56
C LEU A 20 16.88 -1.92 11.17
N VAL A 21 17.55 -1.12 10.34
CA VAL A 21 18.10 -1.55 9.04
C VAL A 21 19.22 -2.58 9.24
N ASP A 22 20.09 -2.40 10.22
CA ASP A 22 21.17 -3.34 10.56
C ASP A 22 20.63 -4.65 11.16
N ARG A 23 19.56 -4.61 11.96
CA ARG A 23 18.88 -5.79 12.53
C ARG A 23 18.13 -6.60 11.48
N MET A 24 17.46 -5.95 10.53
CA MET A 24 16.85 -6.62 9.36
C MET A 24 17.89 -7.24 8.42
N ASN A 25 19.10 -6.65 8.33
CA ASN A 25 20.20 -7.16 7.52
C ASN A 25 21.11 -8.17 8.24
N GLY A 26 20.77 -8.60 9.46
CA GLY A 26 21.56 -9.58 10.23
C GLY A 26 22.96 -9.10 10.62
N ARG A 27 23.22 -7.78 10.59
CA ARG A 27 24.51 -7.20 10.99
C ARG A 27 24.43 -6.67 12.41
N SER A 28 24.85 -7.46 13.37
CA SER A 28 25.11 -6.99 14.73
C SER A 28 26.36 -6.09 14.72
N ARG A 29 26.18 -4.77 14.73
CA ARG A 29 27.28 -3.85 15.09
C ARG A 29 27.29 -3.67 16.61
N GLU A 30 28.43 -3.97 17.23
CA GLU A 30 28.73 -3.48 18.58
C GLU A 30 28.77 -1.94 18.53
N VAL A 31 27.83 -1.29 19.23
CA VAL A 31 27.79 0.17 19.36
C VAL A 31 28.24 0.54 20.76
N ALA A 32 29.25 1.41 20.83
CA ALA A 32 29.76 2.01 22.05
C ALA A 32 28.64 2.64 22.90
N THR A 33 28.72 2.43 24.21
CA THR A 33 27.78 2.89 25.23
C THR A 33 27.76 4.42 25.36
N VAL A 34 27.01 5.07 24.48
CA VAL A 34 26.55 6.45 24.71
C VAL A 34 25.43 6.38 25.75
N LYS A 35 25.54 7.14 26.85
CA LYS A 35 24.44 7.29 27.83
C LYS A 35 23.30 8.04 27.16
N VAL A 36 22.41 7.31 26.49
CA VAL A 36 21.20 7.86 25.88
C VAL A 36 20.21 8.21 27.00
N LYS A 37 19.76 9.46 27.02
CA LYS A 37 18.76 9.96 27.97
C LYS A 37 17.46 9.14 27.81
N PRO A 38 16.80 8.71 28.90
CA PRO A 38 15.52 8.03 28.81
C PRO A 38 14.51 8.90 28.03
N PRO A 39 13.67 8.31 27.16
CA PRO A 39 12.61 9.06 26.52
C PRO A 39 11.64 9.63 27.58
N PRO A 40 10.98 10.76 27.28
CA PRO A 40 9.79 11.15 28.05
C PRO A 40 8.73 10.05 27.94
N GLN A 41 7.92 9.89 28.99
CA GLN A 41 6.84 8.91 28.99
C GLN A 41 5.89 9.20 27.82
N PRO A 42 5.61 8.21 26.95
CA PRO A 42 4.78 8.41 25.77
C PRO A 42 3.31 8.61 26.15
N SER A 43 2.67 9.55 25.48
CA SER A 43 1.26 9.91 25.68
C SER A 43 0.43 9.82 24.40
N THR A 44 1.09 9.86 23.24
CA THR A 44 0.45 9.83 21.92
C THR A 44 0.88 8.61 21.11
N ALA A 45 0.07 8.23 20.11
CA ALA A 45 0.35 7.11 19.21
C ALA A 45 1.73 7.19 18.53
N VAL A 46 2.13 8.39 18.10
CA VAL A 46 3.44 8.64 17.47
C VAL A 46 4.58 8.46 18.47
N GLU A 47 4.41 8.91 19.72
CA GLU A 47 5.42 8.71 20.78
C GLU A 47 5.57 7.24 21.15
N TYR A 48 4.47 6.48 21.21
CA TYR A 48 4.52 5.03 21.41
C TYR A 48 5.20 4.32 20.24
N LEU A 49 4.92 4.72 18.99
CA LEU A 49 5.61 4.19 17.81
C LEU A 49 7.12 4.48 17.86
N ASN A 50 7.50 5.68 18.31
CA ASN A 50 8.88 6.10 18.43
C ASN A 50 9.68 5.31 19.49
N LEU A 51 9.03 4.57 20.39
CA LEU A 51 9.75 3.68 21.32
C LEU A 51 10.60 2.64 20.59
N MET A 52 10.22 2.24 19.38
CA MET A 52 11.00 1.35 18.53
C MET A 52 12.37 1.90 18.16
N ASN A 53 12.62 3.20 18.36
CA ASN A 53 13.84 3.95 18.01
C ASN A 53 14.84 4.11 19.18
N TYR A 54 14.51 3.60 20.38
CA TYR A 54 15.36 3.67 21.56
C TYR A 54 16.00 2.31 21.91
N ASP A 55 17.15 2.34 22.60
CA ASP A 55 17.76 1.14 23.19
C ASP A 55 16.85 0.61 24.30
N GLU A 56 16.46 -0.67 24.21
CA GLU A 56 15.60 -1.36 25.18
C GLU A 56 16.09 -1.23 26.64
N LYS A 57 17.40 -1.10 26.86
CA LYS A 57 18.01 -0.90 28.18
C LYS A 57 17.67 0.46 28.81
N THR A 58 17.32 1.44 27.98
CA THR A 58 16.97 2.81 28.42
C THR A 58 15.47 2.98 28.70
N LEU A 59 14.66 2.01 28.28
CA LEU A 59 13.21 2.00 28.46
C LEU A 59 12.81 1.41 29.82
N THR A 60 11.74 1.96 30.39
CA THR A 60 11.06 1.33 31.54
C THR A 60 10.49 -0.05 31.17
N PRO A 61 10.17 -0.93 32.12
CA PRO A 61 9.60 -2.25 31.80
C PRO A 61 8.34 -2.20 30.93
N ALA A 62 7.46 -1.21 31.14
CA ALA A 62 6.23 -1.03 30.36
C ALA A 62 6.54 -0.57 28.92
N GLU A 63 7.39 0.45 28.77
CA GLU A 63 7.80 0.94 27.44
C GLU A 63 8.59 -0.12 26.66
N ARG A 64 9.42 -0.91 27.35
CA ARG A 64 10.14 -2.04 26.73
C ARG A 64 9.19 -3.09 26.21
N SER A 65 8.11 -3.40 26.94
CA SER A 65 7.07 -4.32 26.47
C SER A 65 6.40 -3.81 25.20
N VAL A 66 6.08 -2.52 25.14
CA VAL A 66 5.50 -1.90 23.94
C VAL A 66 6.49 -1.93 22.77
N ALA A 67 7.74 -1.51 22.99
CA ALA A 67 8.77 -1.55 21.97
C ALA A 67 9.01 -2.96 21.43
N ALA A 68 9.00 -3.98 22.30
CA ALA A 68 9.13 -5.38 21.91
C ALA A 68 7.96 -5.84 21.03
N ILE A 69 6.71 -5.49 21.38
CA ILE A 69 5.52 -5.80 20.58
C ILE A 69 5.62 -5.18 19.18
N LEU A 70 6.00 -3.91 19.09
CA LEU A 70 6.11 -3.21 17.82
C LEU A 70 7.28 -3.73 16.98
N ASN A 71 8.44 -4.00 17.58
CA ASN A 71 9.59 -4.60 16.89
C ASN A 71 9.29 -6.03 16.40
N ASP A 72 8.53 -6.83 17.17
CA ASP A 72 8.03 -8.14 16.75
C ASP A 72 7.13 -8.02 15.51
N ALA A 73 6.24 -7.02 15.49
CA ALA A 73 5.40 -6.76 14.32
C ALA A 73 6.21 -6.31 13.09
N VAL A 74 7.29 -5.54 13.27
CA VAL A 74 8.22 -5.21 12.17
C VAL A 74 8.91 -6.47 11.64
N ALA A 75 9.39 -7.35 12.53
CA ALA A 75 10.10 -8.56 12.14
C ALA A 75 9.24 -9.55 11.34
N HIS A 76 7.93 -9.54 11.57
CA HIS A 76 6.95 -10.40 10.88
C HIS A 76 6.14 -9.65 9.81
N LEU A 77 6.57 -8.45 9.42
CA LEU A 77 5.88 -7.67 8.42
C LEU A 77 6.08 -8.29 7.05
N ASP A 78 4.98 -8.76 6.45
CA ASP A 78 4.96 -9.24 5.08
C ASP A 78 4.65 -8.08 4.14
N ILE A 79 5.70 -7.57 3.48
CA ILE A 79 5.55 -6.54 2.44
C ILE A 79 5.00 -7.24 1.19
N ARG A 80 3.67 -7.33 1.12
CA ARG A 80 2.98 -7.91 -0.03
C ARG A 80 3.31 -7.15 -1.31
N LYS A 81 3.39 -7.87 -2.44
CA LYS A 81 3.60 -7.28 -3.77
C LYS A 81 2.60 -6.13 -3.98
N PRO A 82 3.06 -4.96 -4.44
CA PRO A 82 2.20 -3.79 -4.56
C PRO A 82 1.06 -4.06 -5.56
N PRO A 83 -0.22 -3.90 -5.17
CA PRO A 83 -1.36 -4.15 -6.06
C PRO A 83 -1.28 -3.34 -7.38
N PHE A 84 -0.67 -2.16 -7.34
CA PHE A 84 -0.46 -1.33 -8.53
C PHE A 84 0.52 -1.91 -9.56
N GLN A 85 1.46 -2.77 -9.17
CA GLN A 85 2.32 -3.43 -10.14
C GLN A 85 1.49 -4.37 -11.02
N VAL A 86 0.56 -5.13 -10.43
CA VAL A 86 -0.39 -5.97 -11.18
C VAL A 86 -1.28 -5.11 -12.07
N PHE A 87 -1.79 -4.00 -11.54
CA PHE A 87 -2.58 -3.02 -12.30
C PHE A 87 -1.84 -2.49 -13.54
N SER A 88 -0.63 -1.96 -13.34
CA SER A 88 0.16 -1.31 -14.40
C SER A 88 0.71 -2.29 -15.43
N GLU A 89 1.11 -3.50 -15.02
CA GLU A 89 1.71 -4.48 -15.93
C GLU A 89 0.66 -5.35 -16.65
N SER A 90 -0.49 -5.62 -16.01
CA SER A 90 -1.46 -6.62 -16.51
C SER A 90 -2.80 -6.04 -16.95
N VAL A 91 -3.20 -4.87 -16.44
CA VAL A 91 -4.52 -4.29 -16.71
C VAL A 91 -4.42 -3.13 -17.70
N LEU A 92 -3.62 -2.10 -17.42
CA LEU A 92 -3.52 -0.90 -18.27
C LEU A 92 -3.18 -1.22 -19.74
N PRO A 93 -2.15 -2.04 -20.05
CA PRO A 93 -1.77 -2.27 -21.45
C PRO A 93 -2.88 -2.94 -22.26
N LYS A 94 -3.71 -3.76 -21.61
CA LYS A 94 -4.81 -4.46 -22.29
C LYS A 94 -5.98 -3.54 -22.61
N ILE A 95 -6.26 -2.56 -21.75
CA ILE A 95 -7.30 -1.56 -21.97
C ILE A 95 -6.90 -0.63 -23.10
N GLU A 96 -5.62 -0.23 -23.14
CA GLU A 96 -5.09 0.66 -24.18
C GLU A 96 -5.23 0.08 -25.59
N THR A 97 -5.24 -1.25 -25.72
CA THR A 97 -5.33 -1.95 -27.01
C THR A 97 -6.72 -2.45 -27.36
N VAL A 98 -7.72 -2.31 -26.47
CA VAL A 98 -9.02 -2.98 -26.61
C VAL A 98 -9.76 -2.56 -27.88
N GLN A 99 -10.31 -3.54 -28.59
CA GLN A 99 -11.05 -3.33 -29.85
C GLN A 99 -12.57 -3.53 -29.68
N PRO A 100 -13.39 -2.89 -30.54
CA PRO A 100 -14.84 -3.14 -30.55
C PRO A 100 -15.15 -4.62 -30.78
N GLY A 101 -16.01 -5.19 -29.93
CA GLY A 101 -16.43 -6.59 -30.03
C GLY A 101 -15.38 -7.62 -29.55
N GLU A 102 -14.25 -7.19 -29.00
CA GLU A 102 -13.26 -8.08 -28.40
C GLU A 102 -13.81 -8.78 -27.14
N ASP A 103 -13.42 -10.04 -26.92
CA ASP A 103 -13.71 -10.76 -25.68
C ASP A 103 -12.92 -10.16 -24.51
N LEU A 104 -13.62 -9.43 -23.65
CA LEU A 104 -13.03 -8.74 -22.51
C LEU A 104 -12.81 -9.64 -21.29
N THR A 105 -13.17 -10.92 -21.37
CA THR A 105 -13.05 -11.88 -20.24
C THR A 105 -11.64 -11.90 -19.65
N LYS A 106 -10.61 -11.88 -20.49
CA LYS A 106 -9.21 -11.87 -20.04
C LYS A 106 -8.79 -10.58 -19.34
N ILE A 107 -9.39 -9.44 -19.72
CA ILE A 107 -9.13 -8.15 -19.06
C ILE A 107 -9.86 -8.14 -17.71
N ARG A 108 -11.13 -8.57 -17.69
CA ARG A 108 -11.93 -8.71 -16.46
C ARG A 108 -11.27 -9.63 -15.43
N ALA A 109 -10.72 -10.76 -15.87
CA ALA A 109 -9.98 -11.66 -14.98
C ALA A 109 -8.73 -10.99 -14.37
N ALA A 110 -8.00 -10.18 -15.15
CA ALA A 110 -6.84 -9.45 -14.64
C ALA A 110 -7.25 -8.32 -13.66
N VAL A 111 -8.37 -7.64 -13.93
CA VAL A 111 -8.94 -6.64 -13.03
C VAL A 111 -9.36 -7.29 -11.71
N GLN A 112 -10.06 -8.42 -11.76
CA GLN A 112 -10.46 -9.17 -10.57
C GLN A 112 -9.25 -9.62 -9.76
N GLN A 113 -8.21 -10.18 -10.42
CA GLN A 113 -6.98 -10.56 -9.74
C GLN A 113 -6.32 -9.36 -9.02
N CYS A 114 -6.34 -8.19 -9.66
CA CYS A 114 -5.82 -6.96 -9.05
C CYS A 114 -6.64 -6.53 -7.83
N GLN A 115 -7.97 -6.64 -7.89
CA GLN A 115 -8.87 -6.39 -6.75
C GLN A 115 -8.63 -7.38 -5.61
N ASP A 116 -8.51 -8.67 -5.91
CA ASP A 116 -8.26 -9.70 -4.90
C ASP A 116 -6.95 -9.45 -4.16
N VAL A 117 -5.89 -9.04 -4.88
CA VAL A 117 -4.60 -8.69 -4.29
C VAL A 117 -4.72 -7.43 -3.42
N ALA A 118 -5.41 -6.40 -3.89
CA ALA A 118 -5.64 -5.17 -3.14
C ALA A 118 -6.48 -5.41 -1.88
N ASP A 119 -7.60 -6.13 -1.97
CA ASP A 119 -8.44 -6.52 -0.83
C ASP A 119 -7.66 -7.35 0.20
N SER A 120 -6.85 -8.29 -0.28
CA SER A 120 -6.01 -9.10 0.60
C SER A 120 -4.98 -8.24 1.35
N ALA A 121 -4.43 -7.20 0.70
CA ALA A 121 -3.56 -6.24 1.36
C ALA A 121 -4.33 -5.36 2.37
N VAL A 122 -5.52 -4.85 2.03
CA VAL A 122 -6.37 -4.09 2.98
C VAL A 122 -6.63 -4.92 4.24
N ARG A 123 -7.08 -6.17 4.08
CA ARG A 123 -7.38 -7.07 5.19
C ARG A 123 -6.15 -7.35 6.04
N TYR A 124 -5.00 -7.61 5.41
CA TYR A 124 -3.74 -7.85 6.14
C TYR A 124 -3.40 -6.71 7.11
N TYR A 125 -3.45 -5.45 6.65
CA TYR A 125 -3.14 -4.31 7.52
C TYR A 125 -4.22 -4.03 8.57
N GLN A 126 -5.49 -4.33 8.28
CA GLN A 126 -6.57 -4.27 9.27
C GLN A 126 -6.36 -5.32 10.37
N ASP A 127 -6.04 -6.56 10.01
CA ASP A 127 -5.78 -7.65 10.95
C ASP A 127 -4.54 -7.36 11.79
N LEU A 128 -3.48 -6.84 11.18
CA LEU A 128 -2.27 -6.40 11.87
C LEU A 128 -2.59 -5.31 12.90
N SER A 129 -3.37 -4.30 12.52
CA SER A 129 -3.82 -3.24 13.43
C SER A 129 -4.66 -3.80 14.58
N ALA A 130 -5.57 -4.74 14.32
CA ALA A 130 -6.40 -5.36 15.35
C ALA A 130 -5.55 -6.18 16.34
N GLN A 131 -4.64 -7.01 15.83
CA GLN A 131 -3.73 -7.81 16.66
C GLN A 131 -2.81 -6.93 17.51
N LEU A 132 -2.25 -5.86 16.93
CA LEU A 132 -1.43 -4.90 17.68
C LEU A 132 -2.24 -4.18 18.75
N THR A 133 -3.48 -3.78 18.46
CA THR A 133 -4.36 -3.15 19.46
C THR A 133 -4.54 -4.06 20.68
N THR A 134 -4.79 -5.36 20.46
CA THR A 134 -4.92 -6.34 21.55
C THR A 134 -3.61 -6.50 22.34
N LYS A 135 -2.47 -6.66 21.65
CA LYS A 135 -1.16 -6.81 22.30
C LYS A 135 -0.78 -5.57 23.14
N LEU A 136 -0.99 -4.38 22.59
CA LEU A 136 -0.68 -3.10 23.25
C LEU A 136 -1.59 -2.84 24.46
N THR A 137 -2.88 -3.15 24.34
CA THR A 137 -3.81 -3.08 25.48
C THR A 137 -3.40 -4.05 26.60
N GLY A 138 -2.99 -5.27 26.23
CA GLY A 138 -2.45 -6.25 27.19
C GLY A 138 -1.15 -5.81 27.88
N ALA A 139 -0.37 -4.94 27.24
CA ALA A 139 0.82 -4.32 27.81
C ALA A 139 0.52 -3.09 28.70
N GLY A 140 -0.76 -2.75 28.90
CA GLY A 140 -1.20 -1.65 29.77
C GLY A 140 -1.34 -0.29 29.07
N VAL A 141 -1.25 -0.24 27.74
CA VAL A 141 -1.56 0.99 26.98
C VAL A 141 -3.08 1.22 27.01
N PRO A 142 -3.56 2.47 27.26
CA PRO A 142 -4.99 2.77 27.22
C PRO A 142 -5.63 2.34 25.88
N PRO A 143 -6.85 1.75 25.87
CA PRO A 143 -7.43 1.15 24.66
C PRO A 143 -7.49 2.08 23.45
N SER A 144 -7.86 3.35 23.63
CA SER A 144 -7.88 4.34 22.54
C SER A 144 -6.48 4.60 21.97
N THR A 145 -5.49 4.79 22.84
CA THR A 145 -4.09 5.00 22.45
C THR A 145 -3.47 3.76 21.81
N ALA A 146 -3.82 2.56 22.29
CA ALA A 146 -3.41 1.30 21.70
C ALA A 146 -3.93 1.14 20.27
N GLN A 147 -5.20 1.47 20.05
CA GLN A 147 -5.81 1.46 18.72
C GLN A 147 -5.14 2.48 17.78
N GLU A 148 -4.97 3.73 18.23
CA GLU A 148 -4.32 4.77 17.43
C GLU A 148 -2.87 4.41 17.09
N THR A 149 -2.12 3.86 18.05
CA THR A 149 -0.73 3.38 17.84
C THR A 149 -0.69 2.27 16.79
N ALA A 150 -1.59 1.30 16.89
CA ALA A 150 -1.66 0.19 15.94
C ALA A 150 -2.06 0.66 14.53
N GLN A 151 -2.99 1.62 14.41
CA GLN A 151 -3.36 2.24 13.14
C GLN A 151 -2.19 3.03 12.54
N THR A 152 -1.50 3.82 13.37
CA THR A 152 -0.31 4.57 12.96
C THR A 152 0.80 3.63 12.48
N PHE A 153 1.01 2.50 13.17
CA PHE A 153 1.94 1.46 12.73
C PHE A 153 1.54 0.86 11.38
N ALA A 154 0.28 0.49 11.21
CA ALA A 154 -0.21 -0.10 9.96
C ALA A 154 -0.08 0.88 8.78
N GLN A 155 -0.36 2.16 8.99
CA GLN A 155 -0.16 3.21 7.99
C GLN A 155 1.33 3.38 7.66
N TRP A 156 2.19 3.49 8.67
CA TRP A 156 3.64 3.57 8.48
C TRP A 156 4.18 2.37 7.68
N ALA A 157 3.69 1.16 7.97
CA ALA A 157 4.11 -0.05 7.26
C ALA A 157 3.68 -0.05 5.78
N GLN A 158 2.50 0.50 5.47
CA GLN A 158 2.03 0.71 4.09
C GLN A 158 2.94 1.69 3.34
N GLU A 159 3.29 2.81 3.99
CA GLU A 159 4.14 3.87 3.42
C GLU A 159 5.59 3.41 3.22
N ALA A 160 6.17 2.67 4.18
CA ALA A 160 7.54 2.16 4.13
C ALA A 160 7.76 1.16 2.98
N GLY A 161 6.74 0.38 2.61
CA GLY A 161 6.77 -0.52 1.46
C GLY A 161 6.57 0.18 0.11
N LYS A 162 6.38 1.52 0.10
CA LYS A 162 5.85 2.26 -1.07
C LYS A 162 4.62 1.57 -1.65
N VAL A 163 3.76 1.00 -0.80
CA VAL A 163 2.56 0.28 -1.26
C VAL A 163 1.55 1.34 -1.67
N PRO A 164 1.28 1.51 -2.98
CA PRO A 164 0.22 2.41 -3.40
C PRO A 164 -1.07 1.87 -2.81
N TRP A 165 -1.75 2.78 -2.13
CA TRP A 165 -2.87 2.50 -1.26
C TRP A 165 -3.83 1.47 -1.85
N PRO A 166 -3.98 0.29 -1.23
CA PRO A 166 -4.81 -0.78 -1.78
C PRO A 166 -6.27 -0.35 -2.02
N LYS A 167 -6.78 0.62 -1.24
CA LYS A 167 -8.10 1.22 -1.46
C LYS A 167 -8.19 1.99 -2.78
N GLU A 168 -7.15 2.74 -3.13
CA GLU A 168 -7.07 3.53 -4.36
C GLU A 168 -6.90 2.61 -5.57
N VAL A 169 -6.14 1.52 -5.43
CA VAL A 169 -6.09 0.47 -6.46
C VAL A 169 -7.46 -0.20 -6.65
N ASN A 170 -8.18 -0.50 -5.56
CA ASN A 170 -9.55 -1.01 -5.65
C ASN A 170 -10.49 -0.04 -6.39
N LYS A 171 -10.40 1.26 -6.10
CA LYS A 171 -11.16 2.30 -6.82
C LYS A 171 -10.81 2.29 -8.31
N ALA A 172 -9.52 2.26 -8.66
CA ALA A 172 -9.07 2.23 -10.05
C ALA A 172 -9.58 0.97 -10.78
N CYS A 173 -9.51 -0.20 -10.15
CA CYS A 173 -10.07 -1.44 -10.70
C CYS A 173 -11.59 -1.36 -10.89
N ALA A 174 -12.33 -0.81 -9.93
CA ALA A 174 -13.78 -0.64 -10.05
C ALA A 174 -14.14 0.28 -11.23
N SER A 175 -13.45 1.42 -11.39
CA SER A 175 -13.64 2.33 -12.52
C SER A 175 -13.32 1.66 -13.86
N ILE A 176 -12.30 0.80 -13.90
CA ILE A 176 -11.99 0.01 -15.09
C ILE A 176 -13.10 -1.00 -15.40
N THR A 177 -13.64 -1.69 -14.40
CA THR A 177 -14.77 -2.60 -14.61
C THR A 177 -15.95 -1.86 -15.25
N THR A 178 -16.29 -0.68 -14.71
CA THR A 178 -17.34 0.18 -15.30
C THR A 178 -17.02 0.58 -16.74
N LEU A 179 -15.76 0.93 -17.03
CA LEU A 179 -15.33 1.28 -18.38
C LEU A 179 -15.47 0.09 -19.35
N LEU A 180 -15.07 -1.11 -18.92
CA LEU A 180 -15.22 -2.33 -19.72
C LEU A 180 -16.70 -2.68 -19.94
N ASP A 181 -17.56 -2.46 -18.95
CA ASP A 181 -19.01 -2.64 -19.09
C ASP A 181 -19.57 -1.71 -20.18
N VAL A 182 -19.30 -0.40 -20.06
CA VAL A 182 -19.73 0.61 -21.05
C VAL A 182 -19.28 0.26 -22.47
N LEU A 183 -18.01 -0.13 -22.65
CA LEU A 183 -17.48 -0.49 -23.97
C LEU A 183 -18.07 -1.80 -24.51
N SER A 184 -18.30 -2.80 -23.65
CA SER A 184 -18.83 -4.10 -24.07
C SER A 184 -20.31 -4.05 -24.46
N GLU A 185 -21.12 -3.33 -23.68
CA GLU A 185 -22.57 -3.18 -23.93
C GLU A 185 -22.85 -2.37 -25.20
N ASN A 186 -21.91 -1.49 -25.58
CA ASN A 186 -22.06 -0.57 -26.71
C ASN A 186 -21.07 -0.87 -27.84
N SER A 187 -20.68 -2.12 -28.03
CA SER A 187 -19.61 -2.54 -28.97
C SER A 187 -19.76 -2.07 -30.42
N SER A 188 -20.97 -1.74 -30.90
CA SER A 188 -21.22 -1.20 -32.24
C SER A 188 -21.22 0.34 -32.31
N GLN A 189 -21.09 1.02 -31.18
CA GLN A 189 -21.24 2.47 -31.02
C GLN A 189 -19.93 3.18 -30.71
N TRP A 190 -18.79 2.49 -30.84
CA TRP A 190 -17.48 3.12 -30.69
C TRP A 190 -16.44 2.47 -31.58
N THR A 191 -15.37 3.21 -31.85
CA THR A 191 -14.20 2.72 -32.60
C THR A 191 -12.92 3.23 -31.95
N ARG A 192 -11.83 2.49 -32.11
CA ARG A 192 -10.49 2.94 -31.72
C ARG A 192 -9.73 3.42 -32.95
N GLN A 193 -9.25 4.66 -32.90
CA GLN A 193 -8.41 5.23 -33.94
C GLN A 193 -6.96 4.75 -33.82
N SER A 194 -6.18 4.93 -34.89
CA SER A 194 -4.76 4.54 -34.92
C SER A 194 -3.88 5.33 -33.94
N ASP A 195 -4.33 6.49 -33.48
CA ASP A 195 -3.69 7.29 -32.44
C ASP A 195 -4.11 6.87 -31.01
N GLY A 196 -4.91 5.80 -30.89
CA GLY A 196 -5.41 5.26 -29.63
C GLY A 196 -6.68 5.93 -29.11
N ARG A 197 -7.17 7.01 -29.72
CA ARG A 197 -8.40 7.69 -29.28
C ARG A 197 -9.63 6.84 -29.53
N LEU A 198 -10.62 6.98 -28.64
CA LEU A 198 -11.94 6.37 -28.81
C LEU A 198 -12.90 7.39 -29.40
N LEU A 199 -13.56 7.00 -30.50
CA LEU A 199 -14.68 7.75 -31.08
C LEU A 199 -15.99 7.06 -30.71
N PHE A 200 -16.98 7.84 -30.27
CA PHE A 200 -18.30 7.35 -29.88
C PHE A 200 -19.37 7.90 -30.82
N THR A 201 -20.39 7.09 -31.10
CA THR A 201 -21.48 7.47 -32.01
C THR A 201 -22.57 8.31 -31.32
N SER A 202 -22.57 8.41 -29.99
CA SER A 202 -23.53 9.20 -29.22
C SER A 202 -22.86 9.98 -28.08
N GLN A 203 -23.39 11.18 -27.80
CA GLN A 203 -22.93 12.01 -26.69
C GLN A 203 -23.16 11.34 -25.33
N GLN A 204 -24.28 10.64 -25.17
CA GLN A 204 -24.60 9.91 -23.94
C GLN A 204 -23.54 8.86 -23.60
N LEU A 205 -23.07 8.11 -24.59
CA LEU A 205 -22.03 7.10 -24.40
C LEU A 205 -20.67 7.74 -24.07
N LEU A 206 -20.35 8.84 -24.74
CA LEU A 206 -19.17 9.64 -24.43
C LEU A 206 -19.21 10.17 -22.98
N ASP A 207 -20.36 10.64 -22.51
CA ASP A 207 -20.53 11.14 -21.14
C ASP A 207 -20.36 10.02 -20.10
N GLN A 208 -20.91 8.83 -20.36
CA GLN A 208 -20.71 7.64 -19.50
C GLN A 208 -19.23 7.23 -19.44
N TYR A 209 -18.56 7.20 -20.58
CA TYR A 209 -17.13 6.90 -20.66
C TYR A 209 -16.28 7.96 -19.94
N ASN A 210 -16.61 9.25 -20.11
CA ASN A 210 -15.91 10.35 -19.45
C ASN A 210 -16.09 10.34 -17.93
N ALA A 211 -17.26 9.96 -17.43
CA ALA A 211 -17.50 9.78 -16.00
C ALA A 211 -16.59 8.67 -15.44
N ALA A 212 -16.59 7.49 -16.06
CA ALA A 212 -15.77 6.35 -15.62
C ALA A 212 -14.25 6.65 -15.67
N THR A 213 -13.80 7.38 -16.70
CA THR A 213 -12.40 7.79 -16.83
C THR A 213 -11.99 8.90 -15.87
N THR A 214 -12.92 9.79 -15.49
CA THR A 214 -12.66 10.81 -14.45
C THR A 214 -12.34 10.15 -13.11
N ASP A 215 -13.16 9.17 -12.71
CA ASP A 215 -12.94 8.41 -11.46
C ASP A 215 -11.64 7.62 -11.50
N LEU A 216 -11.34 6.99 -12.63
CA LEU A 216 -10.08 6.28 -12.86
C LEU A 216 -8.87 7.21 -12.72
N ASN A 217 -8.90 8.37 -13.37
CA ASN A 217 -7.81 9.35 -13.31
C ASN A 217 -7.61 9.90 -11.89
N ALA A 218 -8.69 10.13 -11.14
CA ALA A 218 -8.60 10.54 -9.74
C ALA A 218 -7.93 9.46 -8.88
N ALA A 219 -8.29 8.18 -9.08
CA ALA A 219 -7.69 7.06 -8.38
C ALA A 219 -6.20 6.89 -8.73
N ILE A 220 -5.83 6.98 -10.01
CA ILE A 220 -4.43 6.91 -10.47
C ILE A 220 -3.61 8.09 -9.92
N LYS A 221 -4.19 9.30 -9.87
CA LYS A 221 -3.51 10.46 -9.28
C LYS A 221 -3.27 10.26 -7.78
N ALA A 222 -4.24 9.72 -7.04
CA ALA A 222 -4.08 9.39 -5.63
C ALA A 222 -2.99 8.32 -5.40
N ILE A 223 -2.88 7.34 -6.30
CA ILE A 223 -1.83 6.33 -6.28
C ILE A 223 -0.43 6.96 -6.48
N ASN A 224 -0.29 7.90 -7.41
CA ASN A 224 0.99 8.51 -7.76
C ASN A 224 1.46 9.62 -6.79
N GLY A 225 0.77 9.82 -5.66
CA GLY A 225 1.15 10.80 -4.64
C GLY A 225 0.92 12.25 -5.08
N GLY A 226 -0.28 12.51 -5.64
CA GLY A 226 -0.66 13.75 -6.34
C GLY A 226 -0.41 15.09 -5.67
#